data_AF-A0A5C6A7H7-F1
#
_entry.id   AF-A0A5C6A7H7-F1
#
_cell.length_a   1.000
_cell.length_b   1.000
_cell.length_c   1.000
_cell.angle_alpha   90.00
_cell.angle_beta   90.00
_cell.angle_gamma   90.00
#
_symmetry.space_group_name_H-M   'P 1'
#
loop_
_entity.id
_entity.type
_entity.pdbx_description
1 polymer ?
#
loop_
_entity_poly.entity_id
_entity_poly.type
_entity_poly.pdbx_seq_one_letter_code
_entity_poly.pdbx_strand_id
1 'polypeptide(L)'
;MSEETNEVTFAGAFGQLTPTGGGDPIPLIKDRLLIGRRRHCDICLDFPNVSSQHCKMSLEHGYWFLRDLNSRNGTKVDGRPIMRKRADPNCQVTIARHSYVLEYDPQVLGAYGPPPPDDDYIEEVMKSSLMDRAGITKRDNKKGFFNRDSDD
;
A
#
# COMPACT_ATOMS: atom_id res chain seq x y z
N MET A 1 -23.06 -18.03 29.08
CA MET A 1 -21.75 -17.45 28.74
C MET A 1 -21.99 -16.33 27.77
N SER A 2 -21.85 -15.08 28.22
CA SER A 2 -21.85 -13.91 27.35
C SER A 2 -20.56 -13.92 26.53
N GLU A 3 -20.68 -14.05 25.22
CA GLU A 3 -19.59 -13.72 24.30
C GLU A 3 -19.32 -12.23 24.49
N GLU A 4 -18.20 -11.88 25.12
CA GLU A 4 -17.66 -10.52 25.08
C GLU A 4 -17.32 -10.25 23.60
N THR A 5 -18.25 -9.63 22.89
CA THR A 5 -17.95 -9.00 21.62
C THR A 5 -16.99 -7.87 21.95
N ASN A 6 -15.69 -8.16 21.78
CA ASN A 6 -14.64 -7.16 21.89
C ASN A 6 -14.88 -6.15 20.76
N GLU A 7 -15.70 -5.13 21.01
CA GLU A 7 -15.96 -4.05 20.07
C GLU A 7 -14.62 -3.38 19.78
N VAL A 8 -14.05 -3.70 18.63
CA VAL A 8 -12.81 -3.08 18.16
C VAL A 8 -13.11 -1.60 17.96
N THR A 9 -12.75 -0.80 18.96
CA THR A 9 -13.06 0.63 18.99
C THR A 9 -11.87 1.37 18.41
N PHE A 10 -11.95 1.71 17.13
CA PHE A 10 -10.98 2.60 16.49
C PHE A 10 -11.27 4.07 16.83
N ALA A 11 -10.25 4.93 16.77
CA ALA A 11 -10.43 6.37 17.00
C ALA A 11 -11.34 7.06 15.97
N GLY A 12 -11.49 6.47 14.76
CA GLY A 12 -12.35 6.99 13.70
C GLY A 12 -13.35 5.93 13.20
N ALA A 13 -14.48 6.39 12.66
CA ALA A 13 -15.55 5.54 12.13
C ALA A 13 -15.09 4.62 10.98
N PHE A 14 -14.00 4.98 10.29
CA PHE A 14 -13.43 4.20 9.19
C PHE A 14 -12.08 3.56 9.53
N GLY A 15 -11.72 3.51 10.82
CA GLY A 15 -10.41 3.07 11.30
C GLY A 15 -9.51 4.21 11.76
N GLN A 16 -8.21 3.93 11.84
CA GLN A 16 -7.19 4.88 12.27
C GLN A 16 -5.82 4.63 11.61
N LEU A 17 -4.98 5.65 11.61
CA LEU A 17 -3.54 5.53 11.33
C LEU A 17 -2.77 5.73 12.64
N THR A 18 -2.11 4.69 13.11
CA THR A 18 -1.33 4.71 14.36
C THR A 18 0.15 4.96 14.04
N PRO A 19 0.75 6.08 14.48
CA PRO A 19 2.16 6.38 14.19
C PRO A 19 3.11 5.35 14.83
N THR A 20 4.06 4.81 14.05
CA THR A 20 5.03 3.82 14.58
C THR A 20 6.12 4.45 15.46
N GLY A 21 6.31 5.78 15.34
CA GLY A 21 7.30 6.54 16.12
C GLY A 21 6.76 7.10 17.45
N GLY A 22 5.53 6.74 17.83
CA GLY A 22 4.81 7.33 18.95
C GLY A 22 3.96 8.54 18.54
N GLY A 23 3.00 8.90 19.40
CA GLY A 23 1.97 9.91 19.16
C GLY A 23 0.56 9.34 19.18
N ASP A 24 -0.43 10.21 19.05
CA ASP A 24 -1.84 9.81 19.07
C ASP A 24 -2.27 9.21 17.72
N PRO A 25 -3.15 8.19 17.72
CA PRO A 25 -3.76 7.69 16.50
C PRO A 25 -4.52 8.77 15.75
N ILE A 26 -4.39 8.78 14.43
CA ILE A 26 -5.10 9.72 13.56
C ILE A 26 -6.42 9.04 13.14
N PRO A 27 -7.58 9.58 13.52
CA PRO A 27 -8.87 8.97 13.19
C PRO A 27 -9.20 9.12 11.70
N LEU A 28 -9.68 8.03 11.07
CA LEU A 28 -10.22 8.07 9.72
C LEU A 28 -11.72 8.40 9.80
N ILE A 29 -12.04 9.66 9.47
CA ILE A 29 -13.38 10.25 9.69
C ILE A 29 -14.25 10.32 8.44
N LYS A 30 -13.70 10.01 7.26
CA LYS A 30 -14.40 10.01 5.96
C LYS A 30 -13.96 8.77 5.17
N ASP A 31 -14.75 8.40 4.18
CA ASP A 31 -14.44 7.34 3.20
C ASP A 31 -13.42 7.78 2.14
N ARG A 32 -13.17 9.08 2.01
CA ARG A 32 -12.16 9.68 1.14
C ARG A 32 -11.38 10.73 1.91
N LEU A 33 -10.07 10.56 1.97
CA LEU A 33 -9.17 11.42 2.75
C LEU A 33 -8.01 11.87 1.87
N LEU A 34 -7.80 13.18 1.82
CA LEU A 34 -6.60 13.77 1.25
C LEU A 34 -5.55 13.93 2.36
N ILE A 35 -4.37 13.36 2.14
CA ILE A 35 -3.24 13.48 3.07
C ILE A 35 -2.17 14.37 2.45
N GLY A 36 -1.65 15.31 3.23
CA GLY A 36 -0.60 16.20 2.77
C GLY A 36 -0.17 17.21 3.83
N ARG A 37 0.79 18.07 3.47
CA ARG A 37 1.35 19.08 4.37
C ARG A 37 0.45 20.32 4.53
N ARG A 38 -0.40 20.61 3.55
CA ARG A 38 -1.24 21.81 3.62
C ARG A 38 -2.43 21.59 4.55
N ARG A 39 -2.83 22.64 5.27
CA ARG A 39 -3.94 22.61 6.23
C ARG A 39 -5.33 22.32 5.63
N HIS A 40 -5.49 22.42 4.31
CA HIS A 40 -6.75 22.06 3.64
C HIS A 40 -6.89 20.55 3.40
N CYS A 41 -5.85 19.75 3.66
CA CYS A 41 -5.90 18.30 3.63
C CYS A 41 -6.71 17.77 4.81
N ASP A 42 -7.46 16.67 4.63
CA ASP A 42 -8.22 16.03 5.70
C ASP A 42 -7.30 15.51 6.81
N ILE A 43 -6.14 14.99 6.42
CA ILE A 43 -5.05 14.64 7.35
C ILE A 43 -3.85 15.53 7.01
N CYS A 44 -3.59 16.49 7.90
CA CYS A 44 -2.49 17.43 7.77
C CYS A 44 -1.24 16.90 8.47
N LEU A 45 -0.24 16.48 7.69
CA LEU A 45 1.08 16.06 8.18
C LEU A 45 2.07 17.21 7.96
N ASP A 46 2.20 18.10 8.93
CA ASP A 46 3.01 19.33 8.83
C ASP A 46 4.52 19.07 8.94
N PHE A 47 5.04 18.30 7.99
CA PHE A 47 6.45 17.98 7.90
C PHE A 47 7.05 18.48 6.58
N PRO A 48 8.28 19.03 6.60
CA PRO A 48 8.92 19.57 5.39
C PRO A 48 9.09 18.57 4.24
N ASN A 49 9.22 17.28 4.57
CA ASN A 49 9.38 16.18 3.62
C ASN A 49 8.06 15.65 3.04
N VAL A 50 6.90 16.16 3.47
CA VAL A 50 5.60 15.78 2.94
C VAL A 50 5.17 16.79 1.87
N SER A 51 4.74 16.31 0.69
CA SER A 51 4.15 17.15 -0.36
C SER A 51 2.88 17.89 0.12
N SER A 52 2.60 19.04 -0.50
CA SER A 52 1.39 19.85 -0.21
C SER A 52 0.10 19.04 -0.28
N GLN A 53 -0.02 18.19 -1.31
CA GLN A 53 -0.99 17.12 -1.45
C GLN A 53 -0.15 15.87 -1.77
N HIS A 54 -0.16 14.87 -0.90
CA HIS A 54 0.82 13.77 -0.96
C HIS A 54 0.18 12.51 -1.53
N CYS A 55 -0.89 12.04 -0.88
CA CYS A 55 -1.62 10.87 -1.31
C CYS A 55 -3.11 11.03 -0.97
N LYS A 56 -3.92 10.16 -1.55
CA LYS A 56 -5.33 10.00 -1.20
C LYS A 56 -5.56 8.60 -0.67
N MET A 57 -6.44 8.51 0.31
CA MET A 57 -7.05 7.25 0.71
C MET A 57 -8.50 7.24 0.24
N SER A 58 -8.94 6.15 -0.38
CA SER A 58 -10.34 5.91 -0.74
C SER A 58 -10.79 4.54 -0.24
N LEU A 59 -11.94 4.50 0.42
CA LEU A 59 -12.57 3.27 0.82
C LEU A 59 -13.38 2.71 -0.36
N GLU A 60 -13.08 1.49 -0.77
CA GLU A 60 -13.73 0.80 -1.89
C GLU A 60 -14.03 -0.64 -1.45
N HIS A 61 -15.30 -1.05 -1.48
CA HIS A 61 -15.74 -2.41 -1.11
C HIS A 61 -15.26 -2.85 0.30
N GLY A 62 -15.22 -1.90 1.25
CA GLY A 62 -14.76 -2.13 2.62
C GLY A 62 -13.23 -2.18 2.79
N TYR A 63 -12.44 -1.97 1.73
CA TYR A 63 -10.98 -1.91 1.79
C TYR A 63 -10.46 -0.53 1.48
N TRP A 64 -9.38 -0.14 2.17
CA TRP A 64 -8.68 1.10 1.88
C TRP A 64 -7.78 0.96 0.67
N PHE A 65 -7.85 1.92 -0.25
CA PHE A 65 -6.92 2.08 -1.36
C PHE A 65 -6.12 3.36 -1.15
N LEU A 66 -4.80 3.25 -1.21
CA LEU A 66 -3.90 4.40 -1.21
C LEU A 66 -3.50 4.72 -2.64
N ARG A 67 -3.49 6.01 -2.97
CA ARG A 67 -2.99 6.53 -4.25
C ARG A 67 -2.01 7.66 -4.01
N ASP A 68 -0.79 7.51 -4.49
CA ASP A 68 0.19 8.60 -4.49
C ASP A 68 -0.22 9.68 -5.50
N LEU A 69 -0.07 10.95 -5.13
CA LEU A 69 -0.39 12.11 -5.98
C LEU A 69 0.87 12.70 -6.62
N ASN A 70 1.76 11.83 -7.09
CA ASN A 70 3.04 12.22 -7.67
C ASN A 70 3.89 13.01 -6.67
N SER A 71 3.94 12.51 -5.44
CA SER A 71 4.60 13.15 -4.32
C SER A 71 6.13 13.11 -4.47
N ARG A 72 6.84 14.00 -3.74
CA ARG A 72 8.30 14.10 -3.88
C ARG A 72 9.04 12.88 -3.33
N ASN A 73 8.55 12.32 -2.23
CA ASN A 73 9.22 11.24 -1.49
C ASN A 73 8.48 9.90 -1.57
N GLY A 74 7.35 9.87 -2.28
CA GLY A 74 6.54 8.68 -2.49
C GLY A 74 5.72 8.25 -1.28
N THR A 75 4.76 7.39 -1.59
CA THR A 75 3.95 6.63 -0.62
C THR A 75 4.33 5.16 -0.73
N LYS A 76 4.43 4.45 0.38
CA LYS A 76 4.71 3.02 0.43
C LYS A 76 3.67 2.27 1.24
N VAL A 77 3.40 1.03 0.85
CA VAL A 77 2.60 0.05 1.61
C VAL A 77 3.47 -1.19 1.79
N ASP A 78 3.68 -1.62 3.03
CA ASP A 78 4.57 -2.71 3.43
C ASP A 78 5.98 -2.58 2.81
N GLY A 79 6.52 -1.36 2.87
CA GLY A 79 7.86 -1.04 2.37
C GLY A 79 7.98 -0.90 0.86
N ARG A 80 6.94 -1.23 0.08
CA ARG A 80 6.95 -1.12 -1.39
C ARG A 80 6.33 0.19 -1.86
N PRO A 81 7.00 0.96 -2.75
CA PRO A 81 6.43 2.19 -3.30
C PRO A 81 5.22 1.87 -4.19
N ILE A 82 4.21 2.73 -4.15
CA ILE A 82 2.94 2.54 -4.85
C ILE A 82 2.56 3.75 -5.69
N MET A 83 1.84 3.51 -6.79
CA MET A 83 1.04 4.55 -7.45
C MET A 83 -0.41 4.48 -6.98
N ARG A 84 -0.99 3.28 -6.95
CA ARG A 84 -2.26 2.96 -6.31
C ARG A 84 -2.20 1.52 -5.80
N LYS A 85 -2.66 1.26 -4.57
CA LYS A 85 -2.67 -0.09 -4.00
C LYS A 85 -3.74 -0.25 -2.94
N ARG A 86 -4.35 -1.44 -2.87
CA ARG A 86 -5.17 -1.86 -1.71
C ARG A 86 -4.25 -2.01 -0.48
N ALA A 87 -4.70 -1.52 0.65
CA ALA A 87 -3.99 -1.62 1.92
C ALA A 87 -4.76 -2.53 2.87
N ASP A 88 -4.16 -3.66 3.22
CA ASP A 88 -4.80 -4.63 4.09
C ASP A 88 -4.81 -4.14 5.55
N PRO A 89 -5.74 -4.62 6.39
CA PRO A 89 -5.75 -4.29 7.80
C PRO A 89 -4.40 -4.60 8.46
N ASN A 90 -3.95 -3.69 9.33
CA ASN A 90 -2.69 -3.73 10.06
C ASN A 90 -1.43 -3.62 9.18
N CYS A 91 -1.55 -3.27 7.90
CA CYS A 91 -0.40 -3.04 7.05
C CYS A 91 0.38 -1.77 7.47
N GLN A 92 1.66 -1.73 7.11
CA GLN A 92 2.46 -0.53 7.32
C GLN A 92 2.30 0.43 6.13
N VAL A 93 1.81 1.64 6.39
CA VAL A 93 1.76 2.74 5.44
C VAL A 93 2.90 3.71 5.74
N THR A 94 3.72 4.03 4.74
CA THR A 94 4.75 5.08 4.86
C THR A 94 4.45 6.23 3.92
N ILE A 95 4.37 7.45 4.47
CA ILE A 95 4.18 8.70 3.74
C ILE A 95 5.45 9.53 3.91
N ALA A 96 6.19 9.74 2.81
CA ALA A 96 7.55 10.25 2.84
C ALA A 96 8.50 9.43 3.75
N ARG A 97 8.71 9.88 5.00
CA ARG A 97 9.54 9.20 6.01
C ARG A 97 8.77 8.84 7.28
N HIS A 98 7.46 9.06 7.29
CA HIS A 98 6.60 8.85 8.45
C HIS A 98 5.82 7.56 8.25
N SER A 99 5.94 6.64 9.21
CA SER A 99 5.30 5.32 9.14
C SER A 99 4.14 5.23 10.12
N TYR A 100 3.08 4.57 9.65
CA TYR A 100 1.83 4.37 10.35
C TYR A 100 1.40 2.92 10.17
N VAL A 101 0.72 2.36 11.17
CA VAL A 101 -0.06 1.14 11.04
C VAL A 101 -1.47 1.56 10.67
N LEU A 102 -2.01 1.00 9.59
CA LEU A 102 -3.41 1.23 9.18
C LEU A 102 -4.30 0.19 9.85
N GLU A 103 -5.14 0.62 10.79
CA GLU A 103 -6.01 -0.27 11.55
C GLU A 103 -7.47 0.02 11.20
N TYR A 104 -8.18 -0.99 10.72
CA TYR A 104 -9.60 -0.94 10.39
C TYR A 104 -10.17 -2.35 10.29
N ASP A 105 -11.49 -2.48 10.31
CA ASP A 105 -12.19 -3.75 10.10
C ASP A 105 -12.96 -3.72 8.77
N PRO A 106 -12.53 -4.47 7.75
CA PRO A 106 -13.21 -4.50 6.46
C PRO A 106 -14.69 -4.92 6.55
N GLN A 107 -15.04 -5.85 7.45
CA GLN A 107 -16.41 -6.36 7.57
C GLN A 107 -17.35 -5.27 8.11
N VAL A 108 -16.89 -4.53 9.11
CA VAL A 108 -17.61 -3.35 9.64
C VAL A 108 -17.78 -2.28 8.55
N LEU A 109 -16.80 -2.17 7.64
CA LEU A 109 -16.84 -1.23 6.51
C LEU A 109 -17.57 -1.78 5.27
N GLY A 110 -18.27 -2.91 5.40
CA GLY A 110 -19.13 -3.45 4.34
C GLY A 110 -18.43 -4.33 3.31
N ALA A 111 -17.24 -4.85 3.62
CA ALA A 111 -16.59 -5.86 2.80
C ALA A 111 -17.40 -7.17 2.81
N TYR A 112 -17.57 -7.75 1.62
CA TYR A 112 -18.17 -9.07 1.44
C TYR A 112 -17.38 -9.85 0.38
N GLY A 113 -17.29 -11.17 0.56
CA GLY A 113 -16.57 -12.04 -0.39
C GLY A 113 -15.04 -11.91 -0.31
N PRO A 114 -14.31 -12.45 -1.30
CA PRO A 114 -12.86 -12.37 -1.33
C PRO A 114 -12.40 -10.91 -1.50
N PRO A 115 -11.26 -10.53 -0.91
CA PRO A 115 -10.78 -9.15 -0.97
C PRO A 115 -10.45 -8.77 -2.42
N PRO A 116 -10.84 -7.58 -2.91
CA PRO A 116 -10.62 -7.16 -4.30
C PRO A 116 -9.12 -7.22 -4.63
N PRO A 117 -8.70 -7.76 -5.78
CA PRO A 117 -7.28 -7.78 -6.15
C PRO A 117 -6.67 -6.38 -6.07
N ASP A 118 -5.41 -6.27 -5.65
CA ASP A 118 -4.70 -5.01 -5.76
C ASP A 118 -4.33 -4.73 -7.24
N ASP A 119 -4.21 -3.45 -7.59
CA ASP A 119 -3.93 -3.04 -8.98
C ASP A 119 -2.57 -3.60 -9.47
N ASP A 120 -1.61 -3.72 -8.56
CA ASP A 120 -0.26 -4.26 -8.83
C ASP A 120 -0.33 -5.73 -9.28
N TYR A 121 -1.13 -6.57 -8.60
CA TYR A 121 -1.34 -7.97 -8.95
C TYR A 121 -1.98 -8.12 -10.33
N ILE A 122 -2.96 -7.28 -10.65
CA ILE A 122 -3.61 -7.30 -11.96
C ILE A 122 -2.58 -6.98 -13.06
N GLU A 123 -1.74 -5.97 -12.87
CA GLU A 123 -0.73 -5.59 -13.84
C GLU A 123 0.34 -6.68 -14.01
N GLU A 124 0.78 -7.31 -12.92
CA GLU A 124 1.76 -8.41 -12.95
C GLU A 124 1.20 -9.66 -13.65
N VAL A 125 -0.04 -10.05 -13.35
CA VAL A 125 -0.73 -11.18 -13.99
C VAL A 125 -0.99 -10.91 -15.48
N MET A 126 -1.33 -9.67 -15.85
CA MET A 126 -1.49 -9.32 -17.26
C MET A 126 -0.16 -9.33 -18.01
N LYS A 127 0.94 -8.84 -17.39
CA LYS A 127 2.28 -8.88 -17.98
C LYS A 127 2.76 -10.31 -18.19
N SER A 128 2.61 -11.18 -17.19
CA SER A 128 3.02 -12.60 -17.32
C SER A 128 2.21 -13.31 -18.41
N SER A 129 0.90 -13.12 -18.44
CA SER A 129 0.02 -13.71 -19.46
C SER A 129 0.32 -13.20 -20.88
N LEU A 130 0.70 -11.94 -21.04
CA LEU A 130 1.15 -11.38 -22.32
C LEU A 130 2.51 -11.93 -22.75
N MET A 131 3.47 -12.03 -21.83
CA MET A 131 4.81 -12.57 -22.10
C MET A 131 4.78 -14.04 -22.49
N ASP A 132 3.97 -14.85 -21.79
CA ASP A 132 3.79 -16.29 -22.07
C ASP A 132 3.18 -16.52 -23.45
N ARG A 133 2.14 -15.75 -23.81
CA ARG A 133 1.50 -15.84 -25.14
C ARG A 133 2.38 -15.32 -26.27
N ALA A 134 3.28 -14.38 -25.98
CA ALA A 134 4.24 -13.84 -26.95
C ALA A 134 5.44 -14.77 -27.21
N GLY A 135 5.61 -15.86 -26.43
CA GLY A 135 6.72 -16.81 -26.59
C GLY A 135 8.10 -16.22 -26.29
N ILE A 136 8.14 -15.07 -25.60
CA ILE A 136 9.39 -14.36 -25.24
C ILE A 136 9.79 -14.77 -23.83
N THR A 137 10.19 -16.03 -23.64
CA THR A 137 11.06 -16.38 -22.51
C THR A 137 12.48 -16.01 -22.93
N LYS A 138 13.14 -15.09 -22.20
CA LYS A 138 14.56 -14.82 -22.41
C LYS A 138 15.31 -16.15 -22.28
N ARG A 139 15.79 -16.69 -23.40
CA ARG A 139 16.82 -17.73 -23.41
C ARG A 139 18.03 -17.14 -22.69
N ASP A 140 18.36 -17.69 -21.52
CA ASP A 140 19.67 -17.51 -20.91
C ASP A 140 20.73 -17.95 -21.91
N ASN A 141 21.47 -16.98 -22.45
CA ASN A 141 22.63 -17.27 -23.29
C ASN A 141 23.89 -17.14 -22.44
N LYS A 142 24.36 -18.26 -21.89
CA LYS A 142 25.77 -18.43 -21.55
C LYS A 142 26.20 -19.88 -21.78
N LYS A 143 26.57 -20.20 -23.02
CA LYS A 143 27.41 -21.35 -23.37
C LYS A 143 28.73 -20.84 -23.96
N GLY A 144 29.87 -21.41 -23.54
CA GLY A 144 31.12 -21.26 -24.27
C GLY A 144 32.43 -21.34 -23.46
N PHE A 145 32.81 -22.55 -23.06
CA PHE A 145 34.16 -23.14 -23.02
C PHE A 145 35.41 -22.26 -23.17
N PHE A 146 36.37 -22.44 -22.25
CA PHE A 146 37.81 -22.45 -22.55
C PHE A 146 38.49 -23.58 -21.73
N ASN A 147 38.76 -24.71 -22.39
CA ASN A 147 39.88 -25.59 -22.06
C ASN A 147 40.84 -25.48 -23.26
N ARG A 148 42.10 -25.15 -23.00
CA ARG A 148 43.21 -25.41 -23.90
C ARG A 148 44.30 -26.04 -23.05
N ASP A 149 44.50 -27.32 -23.26
CA ASP A 149 45.76 -28.00 -22.96
C ASP A 149 46.78 -27.59 -24.03
N SER A 150 48.01 -27.37 -23.60
CA SER A 150 49.21 -27.45 -24.44
C SER A 150 50.34 -27.92 -23.55
N ASP A 151 50.79 -29.15 -23.80
CA ASP A 151 52.04 -29.74 -23.32
C ASP A 151 53.24 -28.88 -23.78
N ASP A 152 54.13 -28.58 -22.84
CA ASP A 152 55.60 -28.61 -22.96
C ASP A 152 56.23 -28.63 -21.55
#